data_AF-A0A7W0A4N5-F1
#
_entry.id   AF-A0A7W0A4N5-F1
#
_cell.length_a   1.000
_cell.length_b   1.000
_cell.length_c   1.000
_cell.angle_alpha   90.00
_cell.angle_beta   90.00
_cell.angle_gamma   90.00
#
_symmetry.space_group_name_H-M   'P 1'
#
loop_
_entity.id
_entity.type
_entity.pdbx_description
1 polymer ?
#
loop_
_entity_poly.entity_id
_entity_poly.type
_entity_poly.pdbx_seq_one_letter_code
_entity_poly.pdbx_strand_id
1 'polypeptide(L)'
;MHARHVDVRAGLHTGECEVIDGEPHGVAVQIVTRVAARAAPGDVLVTSTVSDLVAGSGIEFEPVDIRLMAGSNRALQLFRVAPRTQPTGVVPRDVVDEDGTAVSESTPLSPREREVAVLVGHGLSNRHIADELSISVATVERHVSNIFNKLGLHSRARVAVWVAQRGLLNPDPD
;
A
#
# COMPACT_ATOMS: atom_id res chain seq x y z
N MET A 1 -14.40 -7.74 36.54
CA MET A 1 -15.09 -7.85 35.24
C MET A 1 -14.14 -8.56 34.27
N HIS A 2 -14.47 -9.78 33.83
CA HIS A 2 -13.65 -10.49 32.85
C HIS A 2 -14.03 -9.97 31.44
N ALA A 3 -13.15 -9.20 30.81
CA ALA A 3 -13.32 -8.82 29.41
C ALA A 3 -13.27 -10.10 28.57
N ARG A 4 -14.40 -10.48 27.97
CA ARG A 4 -14.43 -11.57 26.99
C ARG A 4 -13.85 -11.01 25.69
N HIS A 5 -12.59 -11.31 25.43
CA HIS A 5 -11.99 -11.09 24.12
C HIS A 5 -12.67 -12.00 23.10
N VAL A 6 -13.24 -11.40 22.06
CA VAL A 6 -13.72 -12.12 20.87
C VAL A 6 -12.64 -11.95 19.82
N ASP A 7 -12.06 -13.06 19.36
CA ASP A 7 -11.09 -13.02 18.27
C ASP A 7 -11.84 -12.81 16.96
N VAL A 8 -11.78 -11.56 16.48
CA VAL A 8 -12.35 -11.17 15.20
C VAL A 8 -11.36 -11.53 14.09
N ARG A 9 -11.86 -12.06 12.99
CA ARG A 9 -11.13 -12.12 11.72
C ARG A 9 -11.79 -11.19 10.71
N ALA A 10 -10.99 -10.47 9.93
CA ALA A 10 -11.50 -9.54 8.94
C ALA A 10 -10.69 -9.56 7.64
N GLY A 11 -11.35 -9.21 6.54
CA GLY A 11 -10.73 -8.98 5.25
C GLY A 11 -11.11 -7.61 4.72
N LEU A 12 -10.15 -6.86 4.17
CA LEU A 12 -10.36 -5.54 3.61
C LEU A 12 -9.86 -5.45 2.16
N HIS A 13 -10.68 -4.86 1.30
CA HIS A 13 -10.35 -4.58 -0.08
C HIS A 13 -11.03 -3.28 -0.52
N THR A 14 -10.40 -2.57 -1.45
CA THR A 14 -10.92 -1.36 -2.07
C THR A 14 -11.01 -1.59 -3.57
N GLY A 15 -12.21 -1.40 -4.12
CA GLY A 15 -12.51 -1.57 -5.53
C GLY A 15 -13.92 -1.05 -5.82
N GLU A 16 -14.30 -1.10 -7.09
CA GLU A 16 -15.63 -0.70 -7.53
C GLU A 16 -16.67 -1.76 -7.13
N CYS A 17 -17.78 -1.30 -6.55
CA CYS A 17 -18.94 -2.13 -6.26
C CYS A 17 -20.22 -1.44 -6.74
N GLU A 18 -21.15 -2.23 -7.24
CA GLU A 18 -22.51 -1.78 -7.54
C GLU A 18 -23.40 -2.09 -6.35
N VAL A 19 -24.37 -1.23 -6.04
CA VAL A 19 -25.34 -1.50 -4.98
C VAL A 19 -26.68 -1.80 -5.65
N ILE A 20 -27.16 -3.02 -5.50
CA ILE A 20 -28.44 -3.50 -6.06
C ILE A 20 -29.33 -3.85 -4.87
N ASP A 21 -30.50 -3.24 -4.78
CA ASP A 21 -31.46 -3.42 -3.68
C ASP A 21 -30.87 -3.19 -2.27
N GLY A 22 -29.87 -2.29 -2.17
CA GLY A 22 -29.18 -1.97 -0.92
C GLY A 22 -28.04 -2.94 -0.57
N GLU A 23 -27.83 -3.99 -1.37
CA GLU A 23 -26.76 -4.95 -1.18
C GLU A 23 -25.58 -4.68 -2.14
N PRO A 24 -24.33 -4.68 -1.64
CA PRO A 24 -23.16 -4.49 -2.49
C PRO A 24 -22.88 -5.75 -3.30
N HIS A 25 -22.60 -5.55 -4.58
CA HIS A 25 -22.30 -6.57 -5.57
C HIS A 25 -21.01 -6.24 -6.35
N GLY A 26 -20.49 -7.23 -7.05
CA GLY A 26 -19.37 -7.08 -7.97
C GLY A 26 -18.06 -7.72 -7.50
N VAL A 27 -17.01 -7.52 -8.28
CA VAL A 27 -15.71 -8.17 -8.11
C VAL A 27 -15.08 -7.81 -6.76
N ALA A 28 -15.23 -6.56 -6.31
CA ALA A 28 -14.71 -6.12 -5.01
C ALA A 28 -15.30 -6.93 -3.83
N VAL A 29 -16.59 -7.27 -3.91
CA VAL A 29 -17.31 -8.05 -2.89
C VAL A 29 -16.84 -9.51 -2.86
N GLN A 30 -16.60 -10.09 -4.04
CA GLN A 30 -16.04 -11.44 -4.14
C GLN A 30 -14.61 -11.51 -3.61
N ILE A 31 -13.79 -10.49 -3.88
CA ILE A 31 -12.43 -10.40 -3.38
C ILE A 31 -12.44 -10.26 -1.86
N VAL A 32 -13.19 -9.32 -1.28
CA VAL A 32 -13.19 -9.09 0.17
C VAL A 32 -13.65 -10.34 0.94
N THR A 33 -14.63 -11.06 0.41
CA THR A 33 -15.08 -12.35 0.97
C THR A 33 -13.95 -13.38 0.98
N ARG A 34 -13.18 -13.48 -0.11
CA ARG A 34 -12.04 -14.41 -0.21
C ARG A 34 -10.87 -14.01 0.68
N VAL A 35 -10.66 -12.72 0.90
CA VAL A 35 -9.65 -12.19 1.82
C VAL A 35 -10.05 -12.55 3.26
N ALA A 36 -11.28 -12.28 3.66
CA ALA A 36 -11.78 -12.59 5.01
C ALA A 36 -11.75 -14.11 5.30
N ALA A 37 -12.03 -14.94 4.30
CA ALA A 37 -11.95 -16.39 4.42
C ALA A 37 -10.54 -16.92 4.71
N ARG A 38 -9.50 -16.15 4.35
CA ARG A 38 -8.08 -16.50 4.57
C ARG A 38 -7.53 -15.99 5.90
N ALA A 39 -8.25 -15.10 6.59
CA ALA A 39 -7.81 -14.55 7.87
C ALA A 39 -7.96 -15.59 8.98
N ALA A 40 -6.91 -15.77 9.80
CA ALA A 40 -7.00 -16.52 11.03
C ALA A 40 -7.73 -15.68 12.11
N PRO A 41 -8.21 -16.28 13.21
CA PRO A 41 -8.73 -15.52 14.35
C PRO A 41 -7.71 -14.48 14.83
N GLY A 42 -8.15 -13.24 15.02
CA GLY A 42 -7.28 -12.11 15.40
C GLY A 42 -6.64 -11.38 14.21
N ASP A 43 -6.72 -11.92 12.99
CA ASP A 43 -6.13 -11.28 11.82
C ASP A 43 -7.07 -10.29 11.15
N VAL A 44 -6.48 -9.18 10.70
CA VAL A 44 -7.04 -8.35 9.64
C VAL A 44 -6.14 -8.51 8.41
N LEU A 45 -6.66 -9.14 7.37
CA LEU A 45 -5.97 -9.24 6.08
C LEU A 45 -6.46 -8.16 5.13
N VAL A 46 -5.53 -7.58 4.37
CA VAL A 46 -5.83 -6.54 3.38
C VAL A 46 -5.15 -6.85 2.04
N THR A 47 -5.73 -6.34 0.96
CA THR A 47 -5.07 -6.34 -0.37
C THR A 47 -4.03 -5.22 -0.47
N SER A 48 -3.03 -5.37 -1.36
CA SER A 48 -2.02 -4.34 -1.65
C SER A 48 -2.60 -2.93 -1.83
N THR A 49 -3.70 -2.78 -2.56
CA THR A 49 -4.36 -1.49 -2.77
C THR A 49 -4.75 -0.80 -1.46
N VAL A 50 -5.23 -1.55 -0.46
CA VAL A 50 -5.59 -0.98 0.86
C VAL A 50 -4.35 -0.58 1.62
N SER A 51 -3.33 -1.45 1.66
CA SER A 51 -2.03 -1.16 2.29
C SER A 51 -1.43 0.14 1.74
N ASP A 52 -1.51 0.31 0.42
CA ASP A 52 -1.02 1.51 -0.25
C ASP A 52 -1.86 2.74 0.05
N LEU A 53 -3.19 2.62 0.06
CA LEU A 53 -4.11 3.72 0.33
C LEU A 53 -3.92 4.35 1.71
N VAL A 54 -3.51 3.54 2.69
CA VAL A 54 -3.31 3.98 4.08
C VAL A 54 -1.84 4.13 4.46
N ALA A 55 -0.92 4.08 3.49
CA ALA A 55 0.50 4.30 3.74
C ALA A 55 0.73 5.68 4.39
N GLY A 56 1.47 5.71 5.50
CA GLY A 56 1.68 6.92 6.31
C GLY A 56 0.68 7.14 7.44
N SER A 57 -0.32 6.27 7.61
CA SER A 57 -1.26 6.31 8.76
C SER A 57 -0.72 5.74 10.07
N GLY A 58 0.53 5.24 10.07
CA GLY A 58 1.10 4.49 11.19
C GLY A 58 0.50 3.09 11.36
N ILE A 59 -0.19 2.57 10.33
CA ILE A 59 -0.59 1.16 10.25
C ILE A 59 0.53 0.40 9.54
N GLU A 60 1.04 -0.63 10.19
CA GLU A 60 2.07 -1.51 9.67
C GLU A 60 1.48 -2.78 9.07
N PHE A 61 2.18 -3.33 8.08
CA PHE A 61 1.70 -4.45 7.27
C PHE A 61 2.81 -5.49 7.07
N GLU A 62 2.46 -6.75 7.27
CA GLU A 62 3.34 -7.89 7.03
C GLU A 62 2.84 -8.68 5.81
N PRO A 63 3.70 -8.98 4.81
CA PRO A 63 3.30 -9.80 3.68
C PRO A 63 2.99 -11.23 4.14
N VAL A 64 1.87 -11.77 3.69
CA VAL A 64 1.54 -13.19 3.89
C VAL A 64 1.80 -13.96 2.59
N ASP A 65 2.29 -15.20 2.66
CA ASP A 65 2.55 -16.02 1.48
C ASP A 65 1.27 -16.61 0.87
N ILE A 66 0.34 -15.72 0.53
CA ILE A 66 -0.96 -16.04 -0.04
C ILE A 66 -1.24 -15.00 -1.14
N ARG A 67 -1.37 -15.50 -2.37
CA ARG A 67 -1.87 -14.70 -3.49
C ARG A 67 -3.32 -15.03 -3.79
N LEU A 68 -4.12 -14.00 -4.04
CA LEU A 68 -5.51 -14.13 -4.48
C LEU A 68 -5.64 -13.77 -5.95
N MET A 69 -6.37 -14.57 -6.72
CA MET A 69 -6.71 -14.19 -8.09
C MET A 69 -7.92 -13.26 -8.07
N ALA A 70 -7.71 -12.04 -8.58
CA ALA A 70 -8.75 -11.08 -8.92
C ALA A 70 -9.03 -11.17 -10.43
N GLY A 71 -10.23 -11.64 -10.78
CA GLY A 71 -10.56 -11.97 -12.17
C GLY A 71 -9.67 -13.11 -12.71
N SER A 72 -9.48 -13.13 -14.03
CA SER A 72 -8.83 -14.26 -14.72
C SER A 72 -7.30 -14.20 -14.77
N ASN A 73 -6.67 -13.04 -14.52
CA ASN A 73 -5.22 -12.90 -14.76
C ASN A 73 -4.46 -11.97 -13.80
N ARG A 74 -5.04 -11.60 -12.65
CA ARG A 74 -4.36 -10.70 -11.71
C ARG A 74 -4.20 -11.35 -10.34
N ALA A 75 -2.95 -11.58 -9.95
CA ALA A 75 -2.59 -12.01 -8.61
C ALA A 75 -2.49 -10.79 -7.68
N LEU A 76 -3.27 -10.79 -6.60
CA LEU A 76 -3.18 -9.82 -5.52
C LEU A 76 -2.37 -10.42 -4.37
N GLN A 77 -1.34 -9.69 -3.95
CA GLN A 77 -0.61 -9.96 -2.73
C GLN A 77 -1.46 -9.53 -1.52
N LEU A 78 -1.52 -10.39 -0.50
CA LEU A 78 -2.16 -10.08 0.76
C LEU A 78 -1.14 -9.64 1.82
N PHE A 79 -1.62 -8.80 2.73
CA PHE A 79 -0.88 -8.30 3.87
C PHE A 79 -1.72 -8.47 5.12
N ARG A 80 -1.06 -8.85 6.21
CA ARG A 80 -1.64 -8.83 7.56
C ARG A 80 -1.37 -7.46 8.16
N VAL A 81 -2.37 -6.87 8.80
CA VAL A 81 -2.16 -5.69 9.65
C VAL A 81 -1.38 -6.15 10.88
N ALA A 82 -0.21 -5.56 11.10
CA ALA A 82 0.56 -5.85 12.30
C ALA A 82 -0.23 -5.38 13.54
N PRO A 83 -0.24 -6.17 14.63
CA PRO A 83 -0.92 -5.77 15.85
C PRO A 83 -0.33 -4.45 16.35
N ARG A 84 -1.19 -3.45 16.59
CA ARG A 84 -0.76 -2.19 17.21
C ARG A 84 -0.24 -2.49 18.62
N THR A 85 1.07 -2.42 18.80
CA THR A 85 1.74 -2.62 20.10
C THR A 85 1.61 -1.43 21.04
N GLN A 86 0.98 -0.32 20.64
CA GLN A 86 0.66 0.80 21.54
C GLN A 86 -0.80 1.30 21.42
N PRO A 87 -1.49 1.50 22.56
CA PRO A 87 -2.74 2.23 22.60
C PRO A 87 -2.47 3.71 22.27
N THR A 88 -3.36 4.27 21.46
CA THR A 88 -3.28 5.60 20.85
C THR A 88 -2.98 6.72 21.85
N GLY A 89 -1.75 7.24 21.81
CA GLY A 89 -1.41 8.56 22.33
C GLY A 89 -0.95 9.42 21.15
N VAL A 90 -1.69 10.48 20.84
CA VAL A 90 -1.18 11.53 19.95
C VAL A 90 -0.02 12.19 20.68
N VAL A 91 1.20 12.10 20.15
CA VAL A 91 2.28 13.04 20.45
C VAL A 91 3.07 13.39 19.17
N PRO A 92 3.47 14.67 18.99
CA PRO A 92 4.03 15.20 17.75
C PRO A 92 5.46 14.73 17.45
N ARG A 93 5.82 14.88 16.17
CA ARG A 93 7.18 14.73 15.61
C ARG A 93 8.25 15.31 16.54
N ASP A 94 9.26 14.49 16.84
CA ASP A 94 10.66 14.87 16.90
C ASP A 94 11.50 13.60 16.72
N VAL A 95 12.32 13.59 15.66
CA VAL A 95 13.41 12.62 15.50
C VAL A 95 14.68 13.38 15.84
N VAL A 96 15.33 12.99 16.92
CA VAL A 96 16.75 13.29 17.16
C VAL A 96 17.43 11.96 17.45
N ASP A 97 18.38 11.63 16.59
CA ASP A 97 19.31 10.51 16.68
C ASP A 97 20.24 10.66 17.89
N GLU A 98 20.58 9.55 18.55
CA GLU A 98 21.92 9.31 19.15
C GLU A 98 22.19 7.79 19.08
N ASP A 99 23.40 7.43 18.64
CA ASP A 99 24.03 6.10 18.65
C ASP A 99 23.63 5.06 17.56
N GLY A 100 24.46 5.03 16.51
CA GLY A 100 24.34 4.11 15.37
C GLY A 100 24.73 2.65 15.66
N THR A 101 24.18 1.73 14.86
CA THR A 101 24.90 0.90 13.87
C THR A 101 23.95 -0.16 13.31
N ALA A 102 23.34 0.15 12.16
CA ALA A 102 23.04 -0.76 11.04
C ALA A 102 22.20 0.01 10.02
N VAL A 103 22.86 0.62 9.03
CA VAL A 103 22.18 1.24 7.89
C VAL A 103 21.69 0.12 6.97
N SER A 104 20.57 -0.51 7.32
CA SER A 104 19.72 -1.09 6.28
C SER A 104 19.10 0.09 5.55
N GLU A 105 19.39 0.25 4.26
CA GLU A 105 18.76 1.26 3.42
C GLU A 105 17.23 1.04 3.33
N SER A 106 16.52 1.41 4.39
CA SER A 106 15.07 1.46 4.43
C SER A 106 14.67 2.55 3.46
N THR A 107 14.38 2.15 2.23
CA THR A 107 13.86 3.09 1.25
C THR A 107 12.53 3.60 1.80
N PRO A 108 12.31 4.92 1.93
CA PRO A 108 11.12 5.47 2.59
C PRO A 108 9.81 5.18 1.83
N LEU A 109 9.90 4.62 0.62
CA LEU A 109 8.78 4.28 -0.24
C LEU A 109 8.40 2.81 -0.12
N SER A 110 7.09 2.54 -0.10
CA SER A 110 6.55 1.19 -0.28
C SER A 110 6.93 0.62 -1.66
N PRO A 111 6.85 -0.70 -1.86
CA PRO A 111 7.11 -1.30 -3.17
C PRO A 111 6.29 -0.64 -4.30
N ARG A 112 5.00 -0.37 -4.05
CA ARG A 112 4.14 0.27 -5.05
C ARG A 112 4.47 1.74 -5.28
N GLU A 113 4.80 2.47 -4.22
CA GLU A 113 5.27 3.86 -4.35
C GLU A 113 6.59 3.93 -5.11
N ARG A 114 7.45 2.93 -4.98
CA ARG A 114 8.68 2.82 -5.77
C ARG A 114 8.38 2.57 -7.24
N GLU A 115 7.48 1.64 -7.56
CA GLU A 115 7.02 1.41 -8.95
C GLU A 115 6.46 2.70 -9.56
N VAL A 116 5.57 3.40 -8.84
CA VAL A 116 5.03 4.69 -9.28
C VAL A 116 6.14 5.74 -9.42
N ALA A 117 7.08 5.84 -8.48
CA ALA A 117 8.20 6.77 -8.54
C ALA A 117 9.09 6.51 -9.76
N VAL A 118 9.36 5.24 -10.10
CA VAL A 118 10.14 4.85 -11.28
C VAL A 118 9.41 5.30 -12.55
N LEU A 119 8.12 5.00 -12.70
CA LEU A 119 7.34 5.45 -13.87
C LEU A 119 7.24 6.98 -13.95
N VAL A 120 7.18 7.67 -12.80
CA VAL A 120 7.28 9.13 -12.74
C VAL A 120 8.65 9.60 -13.23
N GLY A 121 9.73 8.90 -12.86
CA GLY A 121 11.10 9.16 -13.30
C GLY A 121 11.32 8.95 -14.80
N HIS A 122 10.62 7.97 -15.40
CA HIS A 122 10.55 7.81 -16.86
C HIS A 122 9.68 8.87 -17.56
N GLY A 123 9.04 9.78 -16.82
CA GLY A 123 8.27 10.87 -17.38
C GLY A 123 6.83 10.53 -17.76
N LEU A 124 6.30 9.36 -17.35
CA LEU A 124 4.93 8.98 -17.69
C LEU A 124 3.90 9.87 -16.98
N SER A 125 2.85 10.28 -17.69
CA SER A 125 1.73 11.02 -17.08
C SER A 125 0.95 10.16 -16.07
N ASN A 126 0.23 10.77 -15.13
CA ASN A 126 -0.60 10.00 -14.20
C ASN A 126 -1.62 9.09 -14.90
N ARG A 127 -2.10 9.50 -16.09
CA ARG A 127 -2.99 8.70 -16.93
C ARG A 127 -2.27 7.47 -17.50
N HIS A 128 -1.09 7.65 -18.08
CA HIS A 128 -0.33 6.50 -18.59
C HIS A 128 0.13 5.57 -17.47
N ILE A 129 0.50 6.11 -16.30
CA ILE A 129 0.80 5.29 -15.12
C ILE A 129 -0.44 4.50 -14.69
N ALA A 130 -1.62 5.11 -14.70
CA ALA A 130 -2.88 4.44 -14.35
C ALA A 130 -3.18 3.27 -15.30
N ASP A 131 -2.98 3.48 -16.60
CA ASP A 131 -3.15 2.46 -17.62
C ASP A 131 -2.14 1.31 -17.45
N GLU A 132 -0.84 1.65 -17.33
CA GLU A 132 0.27 0.68 -17.13
C GLU A 132 0.05 -0.18 -15.88
N LEU A 133 -0.41 0.45 -14.80
CA LEU A 133 -0.59 -0.17 -13.51
C LEU A 133 -1.99 -0.75 -13.28
N SER A 134 -2.90 -0.59 -14.27
CA SER A 134 -4.31 -0.99 -14.22
C SER A 134 -5.03 -0.54 -12.93
N ILE A 135 -4.90 0.74 -12.61
CA ILE A 135 -5.55 1.42 -11.47
C ILE A 135 -6.16 2.76 -11.92
N SER A 136 -6.98 3.40 -11.09
CA SER A 136 -7.55 4.71 -11.45
C SER A 136 -6.52 5.84 -11.37
N VAL A 137 -6.69 6.89 -12.18
CA VAL A 137 -5.85 8.11 -12.16
C VAL A 137 -5.82 8.76 -10.77
N ALA A 138 -6.96 8.81 -10.08
CA ALA A 138 -7.04 9.32 -8.71
C ALA A 138 -6.16 8.52 -7.72
N THR A 139 -6.04 7.20 -7.94
CA THR A 139 -5.15 6.34 -7.15
C THR A 139 -3.69 6.72 -7.40
N VAL A 140 -3.31 6.94 -8.67
CA VAL A 140 -1.95 7.40 -9.03
C VAL A 140 -1.64 8.76 -8.42
N GLU A 141 -2.56 9.72 -8.51
CA GLU A 141 -2.39 11.05 -7.89
C GLU A 141 -2.14 10.95 -6.39
N ARG A 142 -2.86 10.06 -5.70
CA ARG A 142 -2.65 9.80 -4.28
C ARG A 142 -1.28 9.20 -4.00
N HIS A 143 -0.84 8.21 -4.78
CA HIS A 143 0.52 7.67 -4.67
C HIS A 143 1.58 8.75 -4.89
N VAL A 144 1.44 9.60 -5.90
CA VAL A 144 2.39 10.70 -6.17
C VAL A 144 2.45 11.69 -5.00
N SER A 145 1.30 12.02 -4.41
CA SER A 145 1.24 12.87 -3.21
C SER A 145 1.95 12.23 -2.01
N ASN A 146 1.73 10.93 -1.78
CA ASN A 146 2.41 10.19 -0.73
C ASN A 146 3.93 10.12 -0.95
N ILE A 147 4.38 9.91 -2.18
CA ILE A 147 5.81 9.92 -2.57
C ILE A 147 6.42 11.29 -2.26
N PHE A 148 5.76 12.38 -2.66
CA PHE A 148 6.20 13.74 -2.35
C PHE A 148 6.35 13.96 -0.85
N ASN A 149 5.34 13.58 -0.07
CA ASN A 149 5.38 13.73 1.39
C ASN A 149 6.48 12.90 2.03
N LYS A 150 6.65 11.64 1.61
CA LYS A 150 7.65 10.71 2.16
C LYS A 150 9.08 11.10 1.80
N LEU A 151 9.30 11.68 0.62
CA LEU A 151 10.62 12.11 0.17
C LEU A 151 10.92 13.58 0.53
N GLY A 152 9.95 14.33 1.08
CA GLY A 152 10.09 15.78 1.27
C GLY A 152 10.26 16.53 -0.06
N LEU A 153 9.71 15.99 -1.14
CA LEU A 153 9.82 16.56 -2.49
C LEU A 153 8.49 17.21 -2.88
N HIS A 154 8.56 18.17 -3.79
CA HIS A 154 7.38 18.93 -4.23
C HIS A 154 7.26 18.99 -5.75
N SER A 155 8.10 18.24 -6.47
CA SER A 155 8.08 18.23 -7.92
C SER A 155 8.43 16.86 -8.48
N ARG A 156 7.75 16.51 -9.58
CA ARG A 156 8.02 15.28 -10.33
C ARG A 156 9.46 15.23 -10.85
N ALA A 157 10.01 16.38 -11.26
CA ALA A 157 11.39 16.48 -11.69
C ALA A 157 12.38 16.08 -10.58
N ARG A 158 12.11 16.46 -9.32
CA ARG A 158 12.93 16.03 -8.19
C ARG A 158 12.78 14.53 -7.89
N VAL A 159 11.58 13.97 -8.10
CA VAL A 159 11.40 12.51 -8.03
C VAL A 159 12.22 11.79 -9.10
N ALA A 160 12.24 12.30 -10.34
CA ALA A 160 13.06 11.72 -11.40
C ALA A 160 14.55 11.73 -11.05
N VAL A 161 15.06 12.85 -10.51
CA VAL A 161 16.44 12.94 -10.01
C VAL A 161 16.68 11.94 -8.87
N TRP A 162 15.74 11.82 -7.92
CA TRP A 162 15.88 10.90 -6.79
C TRP A 162 15.94 9.43 -7.23
N VAL A 163 15.11 9.03 -8.21
CA VAL A 163 15.11 7.66 -8.76
C VAL A 163 16.43 7.41 -9.52
N ALA A 164 16.91 8.39 -10.29
CA ALA A 164 18.19 8.30 -11.00
C ALA A 164 19.38 8.15 -10.04
N GLN A 165 19.41 8.94 -8.97
CA GLN A 165 20.47 8.89 -7.95
C GLN A 165 20.57 7.53 -7.24
N ARG A 166 19.46 6.80 -7.15
CA ARG A 166 19.40 5.47 -6.55
C ARG A 166 19.62 4.33 -7.55
N GLY A 167 19.92 4.64 -8.82
CA GLY A 167 20.07 3.63 -9.88
C GLY A 167 18.79 2.84 -10.15
N LEU A 168 17.63 3.35 -9.73
CA LEU A 168 16.33 2.69 -9.92
C LEU A 168 15.76 2.91 -11.33
N LEU A 169 16.35 3.85 -12.09
CA LEU A 169 16.17 3.95 -13.53
C LEU A 169 17.14 2.95 -14.19
N ASN A 170 16.94 1.65 -14.00
CA ASN A 170 17.71 0.70 -14.80
C ASN A 170 17.04 0.57 -16.18
N PRO A 171 17.77 0.80 -17.29
CA PRO A 171 17.31 0.36 -18.60
C PRO A 171 17.32 -1.18 -18.61
N ASP A 172 16.30 -1.82 -19.19
CA ASP A 172 16.49 -3.21 -19.58
C ASP A 172 17.66 -3.27 -20.59
N PRO A 173 18.63 -4.19 -20.42
CA PRO A 173 19.59 -4.52 -21.45
C PRO A 173 18.93 -5.42 -22.50
N ASP A 174 18.97 -4.98 -23.76
CA ASP A 174 18.62 -5.68 -25.02
C ASP A 174 17.25 -6.39 -25.14
#